data_AF-A0A6L2J1N6-F1
#
_entry.id   AF-A0A6L2J1N6-F1
#
_cell.length_a   1.000
_cell.length_b   1.000
_cell.length_c   1.000
_cell.angle_alpha   90.00
_cell.angle_beta   90.00
_cell.angle_gamma   90.00
#
_symmetry.space_group_name_H-M   'P 1'
#
loop_
_entity.id
_entity.type
_entity.pdbx_description
1 polymer ?
#
loop_
_entity_poly.entity_id
_entity_poly.type
_entity_poly.pdbx_seq_one_letter_code
_entity_poly.pdbx_strand_id
1 'polypeptide(L)'
;MKKVSDRVLDRLRHDGFRSVGLDVFRSVVTLCSIRSVEAVKKDCTVVDKLQVPLDLSLRRSVRGGAEAHQLDQLQELTSSMVLADSVDRWYWDLNGNGIFCVKDVRKLLDDSFLPKDANATKWIKSIPIKINVFAWKVYLDRLPTRLNLIRQGIQVPSLSCPICNVAHEDLSHLLFSCSMASGFVRLVCRWWGLGWMPLGSYSDRLSWFKSIKLGSNPKGLLEGVFYVTWWSLWNFRNQLLFAGKNPRKDVIFDDIVERSFIWCSARCNRTFSWDSWLQHPSLISL
;
A
#
# COMPACT_ATOMS: atom_id res chain seq x y z
N MET A 1 -27.45 -0.07 -26.75
CA MET A 1 -27.14 -0.76 -25.48
C MET A 1 -27.80 -0.03 -24.30
N LYS A 2 -28.97 -0.50 -23.83
CA LYS A 2 -29.75 0.05 -22.68
C LYS A 2 -29.64 -0.96 -21.53
N LYS A 3 -28.98 -0.68 -20.39
CA LYS A 3 -29.37 0.10 -19.20
C LYS A 3 -30.60 -0.45 -18.46
N VAL A 4 -30.34 -1.05 -17.30
CA VAL A 4 -31.30 -1.55 -16.30
C VAL A 4 -31.46 -0.46 -15.22
N SER A 5 -32.69 -0.25 -14.76
CA SER A 5 -33.12 0.93 -13.99
C SER A 5 -32.76 0.92 -12.48
N ASP A 6 -32.12 1.99 -12.04
CA ASP A 6 -32.44 2.95 -10.98
C ASP A 6 -33.00 2.59 -9.58
N ARG A 7 -33.27 1.33 -9.18
CA ARG A 7 -33.67 1.03 -7.77
C ARG A 7 -33.08 -0.24 -7.13
N VAL A 8 -32.32 -1.03 -7.88
CA VAL A 8 -31.73 -2.30 -7.39
C VAL A 8 -30.64 -2.07 -6.33
N LEU A 9 -29.88 -0.98 -6.42
CA LEU A 9 -28.76 -0.72 -5.50
C LEU A 9 -29.21 -0.16 -4.13
N ASP A 10 -30.35 0.55 -4.06
CA ASP A 10 -30.85 1.13 -2.81
C ASP A 10 -31.46 0.07 -1.86
N ARG A 11 -32.08 -1.00 -2.39
CA ARG A 11 -32.61 -2.11 -1.56
C ARG A 11 -31.54 -3.08 -1.04
N LEU A 12 -30.42 -3.23 -1.76
CA LEU A 12 -29.27 -4.02 -1.29
C LEU A 12 -28.59 -3.41 -0.05
N ARG A 13 -28.95 -2.18 0.33
CA ARG A 13 -28.40 -1.45 1.48
C ARG A 13 -29.08 -1.78 2.81
N HIS A 14 -30.34 -2.19 2.81
CA HIS A 14 -31.13 -2.41 4.04
C HIS A 14 -31.04 -3.83 4.60
N ASP A 15 -30.81 -4.85 3.77
CA ASP A 15 -30.87 -6.26 4.19
C ASP A 15 -29.51 -6.92 4.48
N GLY A 16 -28.45 -6.15 4.79
CA GLY A 16 -27.19 -6.73 5.28
C GLY A 16 -26.44 -7.64 4.29
N PHE A 17 -26.78 -7.59 3.00
CA PHE A 17 -26.18 -8.43 1.95
C PHE A 17 -24.95 -7.78 1.31
N ARG A 18 -23.85 -7.67 2.07
CA ARG A 18 -22.55 -7.17 1.57
C ARG A 18 -21.87 -8.11 0.56
N SER A 19 -22.26 -9.38 0.48
CA SER A 19 -21.72 -10.37 -0.46
C SER A 19 -22.42 -10.36 -1.83
N VAL A 20 -23.71 -9.99 -1.89
CA VAL A 20 -24.52 -10.10 -3.12
C VAL A 20 -24.18 -9.00 -4.14
N GLY A 21 -23.69 -7.84 -3.71
CA GLY A 21 -23.30 -6.77 -4.66
C GLY A 21 -22.14 -7.17 -5.59
N LEU A 22 -21.19 -7.96 -5.10
CA LEU A 22 -20.08 -8.52 -5.90
C LEU A 22 -20.55 -9.67 -6.80
N ASP A 23 -21.49 -10.48 -6.31
CA ASP A 23 -22.09 -11.55 -7.10
C ASP A 23 -23.00 -10.99 -8.19
N VAL A 24 -23.75 -9.90 -7.98
CA VAL A 24 -24.51 -9.19 -9.02
C VAL A 24 -23.58 -8.61 -10.08
N PHE A 25 -22.43 -8.05 -9.69
CA PHE A 25 -21.43 -7.57 -10.65
C PHE A 25 -20.82 -8.71 -11.48
N ARG A 26 -20.55 -9.87 -10.85
CA ARG A 26 -20.19 -11.10 -11.58
C ARG A 26 -21.34 -11.63 -12.45
N SER A 27 -22.59 -11.55 -12.00
CA SER A 27 -23.79 -12.00 -12.72
C SER A 27 -24.02 -11.19 -13.99
N VAL A 28 -23.85 -9.87 -13.95
CA VAL A 28 -23.97 -9.00 -15.13
C VAL A 28 -22.82 -9.23 -16.13
N VAL A 29 -21.60 -9.49 -15.64
CA VAL A 29 -20.44 -9.79 -16.50
C VAL A 29 -20.52 -11.19 -17.12
N THR A 30 -21.09 -12.18 -16.42
CA THR A 30 -21.24 -13.56 -16.95
C THR A 30 -22.42 -13.69 -17.92
N LEU A 31 -23.44 -12.81 -17.79
CA LEU A 31 -24.57 -12.68 -18.71
C LEU A 31 -24.32 -11.64 -19.83
N CYS A 32 -23.07 -11.46 -20.28
CA CYS A 32 -22.69 -10.59 -21.43
C CYS A 32 -23.15 -11.15 -22.80
N SER A 33 -24.36 -11.71 -22.86
CA SER A 33 -25.02 -12.17 -24.07
C SER A 33 -26.53 -11.93 -23.99
N ILE A 34 -26.93 -10.78 -23.44
CA ILE A 34 -28.25 -10.22 -23.71
C ILE A 34 -28.31 -9.92 -25.21
N ARG A 35 -29.34 -10.44 -25.88
CA ARG A 35 -29.61 -10.09 -27.27
C ARG A 35 -30.07 -8.64 -27.23
N SER A 36 -29.31 -7.74 -27.84
CA SER A 36 -29.86 -6.45 -28.22
C SER A 36 -31.04 -6.78 -29.13
N VAL A 37 -32.27 -6.61 -28.64
CA VAL A 37 -33.48 -6.70 -29.48
C VAL A 37 -33.56 -5.45 -30.37
N GLU A 38 -32.44 -5.07 -30.97
CA GLU A 38 -32.41 -4.20 -32.14
C GLU A 38 -32.95 -4.94 -33.37
N ALA A 39 -33.09 -6.27 -33.30
CA ALA A 39 -33.53 -7.09 -34.42
C ALA A 39 -35.06 -7.04 -34.71
N VAL A 40 -35.90 -6.49 -33.81
CA VAL A 40 -37.38 -6.54 -34.02
C VAL A 40 -38.07 -5.17 -33.91
N LYS A 41 -37.60 -4.24 -33.05
CA LYS A 41 -38.09 -2.84 -32.99
C LYS A 41 -36.97 -1.91 -32.52
N LYS A 42 -36.60 -0.93 -33.36
CA LYS A 42 -35.57 0.08 -33.03
C LYS A 42 -35.95 0.97 -31.84
N ASP A 43 -37.24 1.14 -31.58
CA ASP A 43 -37.78 2.07 -30.56
C ASP A 43 -38.32 1.38 -29.30
N CYS A 44 -37.83 0.19 -28.97
CA CYS A 44 -38.27 -0.55 -27.78
C CYS A 44 -37.83 0.14 -26.47
N THR A 45 -38.77 0.32 -25.55
CA THR A 45 -38.56 0.86 -24.19
C THR A 45 -38.28 -0.24 -23.17
N VAL A 46 -37.82 0.12 -21.97
CA VAL A 46 -37.63 -0.84 -20.86
C VAL A 46 -38.97 -1.46 -20.44
N VAL A 47 -40.06 -0.66 -20.44
CA VAL A 47 -41.42 -1.13 -20.14
C VAL A 47 -41.81 -2.28 -21.06
N ASP A 48 -41.59 -2.13 -22.37
CA ASP A 48 -41.91 -3.16 -23.36
C ASP A 48 -41.12 -4.47 -23.13
N LYS A 49 -39.93 -4.37 -22.52
CA LYS A 49 -39.09 -5.53 -22.20
C LYS A 49 -39.49 -6.25 -20.92
N LEU A 50 -39.98 -5.52 -19.93
CA LEU A 50 -40.43 -6.14 -18.67
C LEU A 50 -41.77 -6.86 -18.79
N GLN A 51 -42.54 -6.59 -19.86
CA GLN A 51 -43.78 -7.31 -20.16
C GLN A 51 -43.56 -8.74 -20.68
N VAL A 52 -42.33 -9.10 -21.02
CA VAL A 52 -41.96 -10.42 -21.55
C VAL A 52 -40.98 -11.09 -20.59
N PRO A 53 -41.05 -12.42 -20.38
CA PRO A 53 -40.04 -13.15 -19.64
C PRO A 53 -38.60 -12.79 -20.07
N LEU A 54 -37.74 -12.47 -19.10
CA LEU A 54 -36.39 -11.95 -19.34
C LEU A 54 -35.47 -12.96 -20.03
N ASP A 55 -35.71 -14.26 -19.84
CA ASP A 55 -35.00 -15.36 -20.49
C ASP A 55 -35.15 -15.34 -22.01
N LEU A 56 -36.29 -14.90 -22.53
CA LEU A 56 -36.54 -14.72 -23.96
C LEU A 56 -35.71 -13.58 -24.57
N SER A 57 -35.13 -12.71 -23.74
CA SER A 57 -34.21 -11.64 -24.17
C SER A 57 -32.75 -12.10 -24.24
N LEU A 58 -32.42 -13.29 -23.75
CA LEU A 58 -31.05 -13.83 -23.76
C LEU A 58 -30.72 -14.46 -25.12
N ARG A 59 -29.43 -14.42 -25.52
CA ARG A 59 -28.97 -15.06 -26.77
C ARG A 59 -29.05 -16.59 -26.73
N ARG A 60 -29.01 -17.19 -25.53
CA ARG A 60 -29.08 -18.63 -25.30
C ARG A 60 -29.98 -18.92 -24.12
N SER A 61 -30.65 -20.07 -24.16
CA SER A 61 -31.38 -20.60 -23.01
C SER A 61 -30.43 -20.84 -21.83
N VAL A 62 -30.92 -20.56 -20.64
CA VAL A 62 -30.20 -20.75 -19.38
C VAL A 62 -30.02 -22.24 -19.12
N ARG A 63 -28.79 -22.68 -18.82
CA ARG A 63 -28.43 -24.11 -18.78
C ARG A 63 -28.54 -24.74 -17.38
N GLY A 64 -29.22 -24.09 -16.44
CA GLY A 64 -29.35 -24.54 -15.05
C GLY A 64 -28.19 -24.10 -14.15
N GLY A 65 -28.17 -24.61 -12.92
CA GLY A 65 -27.12 -24.33 -11.93
C GLY A 65 -27.03 -22.85 -11.56
N ALA A 66 -25.81 -22.31 -11.50
CA ALA A 66 -25.58 -20.91 -11.16
C ALA A 66 -26.29 -19.93 -12.12
N GLU A 67 -26.39 -20.27 -13.42
CA GLU A 67 -27.05 -19.40 -14.40
C GLU A 67 -28.57 -19.28 -14.14
N ALA A 68 -29.23 -20.36 -13.71
CA ALA A 68 -30.67 -20.34 -13.38
C ALA A 68 -30.92 -19.54 -12.10
N HIS A 69 -30.12 -19.77 -11.06
CA HIS A 69 -30.22 -19.00 -9.83
C HIS A 69 -30.02 -17.50 -10.06
N GLN A 70 -29.08 -17.11 -10.92
CA GLN A 70 -28.86 -15.72 -11.29
C GLN A 70 -30.02 -15.11 -12.08
N LEU A 71 -30.67 -15.89 -12.95
CA LEU A 71 -31.86 -15.45 -13.66
C LEU A 71 -33.03 -15.22 -12.69
N ASP A 72 -33.24 -16.14 -11.74
CA ASP A 72 -34.30 -16.02 -10.72
C ASP A 72 -34.09 -14.75 -9.88
N GLN A 73 -32.86 -14.51 -9.43
CA GLN A 73 -32.51 -13.27 -8.71
C GLN A 73 -32.76 -12.02 -9.55
N LEU A 74 -32.40 -12.05 -10.84
CA LEU A 74 -32.64 -10.92 -11.74
C LEU A 74 -34.14 -10.65 -11.93
N GLN A 75 -34.94 -11.70 -12.09
CA GLN A 75 -36.39 -11.59 -12.21
C GLN A 75 -37.02 -11.03 -10.92
N GLU A 76 -36.58 -11.48 -9.76
CA GLU A 76 -37.03 -10.97 -8.46
C GLU A 76 -36.74 -9.47 -8.32
N LEU A 77 -35.49 -9.06 -8.60
CA LEU A 77 -35.07 -7.65 -8.56
C LEU A 77 -35.87 -6.76 -9.51
N THR A 78 -36.24 -7.31 -10.67
CA THR A 78 -36.95 -6.55 -11.70
C THR A 78 -38.46 -6.49 -11.44
N SER A 79 -39.05 -7.52 -10.80
CA SER A 79 -40.49 -7.59 -10.51
C SER A 79 -40.99 -6.47 -9.59
N SER A 80 -40.12 -5.95 -8.73
CA SER A 80 -40.43 -4.88 -7.77
C SER A 80 -40.11 -3.47 -8.28
N MET A 81 -39.75 -3.32 -9.56
CA MET A 81 -39.33 -2.07 -10.15
C MET A 81 -40.53 -1.17 -10.50
N VAL A 82 -40.45 0.11 -10.12
CA VAL A 82 -41.38 1.15 -10.58
C VAL A 82 -40.65 1.99 -11.62
N LEU A 83 -41.10 1.92 -12.87
CA LEU A 83 -40.57 2.70 -13.97
C LEU A 83 -41.16 4.12 -13.94
N ALA A 84 -40.34 5.11 -14.27
CA ALA A 84 -40.75 6.50 -14.43
C ALA A 84 -40.58 6.91 -15.89
N ASP A 85 -41.45 7.80 -16.37
CA ASP A 85 -41.36 8.40 -17.70
C ASP A 85 -40.28 9.50 -17.70
N SER A 86 -39.02 9.07 -17.68
CA SER A 86 -37.85 9.96 -17.66
C SER A 86 -36.73 9.39 -18.52
N VAL A 87 -35.77 10.25 -18.88
CA VAL A 87 -34.63 9.85 -19.72
C VAL A 87 -33.70 8.93 -18.94
N ASP A 88 -33.36 7.78 -19.54
CA ASP A 88 -32.44 6.79 -18.97
C ASP A 88 -31.09 7.40 -18.56
N ARG A 89 -30.76 7.33 -17.27
CA ARG A 89 -29.44 7.72 -16.75
C ARG A 89 -28.66 6.53 -16.22
N TRP A 90 -27.32 6.66 -16.20
CA TRP A 90 -26.51 5.69 -15.47
C TRP A 90 -26.61 6.04 -13.99
N TYR A 91 -27.15 5.13 -13.19
CA TYR A 91 -27.22 5.29 -11.75
C TYR A 91 -26.25 4.33 -11.05
N TRP A 92 -25.48 4.88 -10.12
CA TRP A 92 -24.51 4.13 -9.34
C TRP A 92 -24.52 4.64 -7.89
N ASP A 93 -25.07 3.84 -6.98
CA ASP A 93 -25.18 4.24 -5.57
C ASP A 93 -24.17 3.51 -4.67
N LEU A 94 -22.91 3.93 -4.72
CA LEU A 94 -21.95 3.57 -3.66
C LEU A 94 -21.96 4.57 -2.49
N ASN A 95 -22.30 5.84 -2.75
CA ASN A 95 -22.06 6.95 -1.83
C ASN A 95 -23.30 7.85 -1.57
N GLY A 96 -24.48 7.48 -2.08
CA GLY A 96 -25.74 8.21 -1.95
C GLY A 96 -26.07 9.17 -3.09
N ASN A 97 -25.14 9.44 -4.02
CA ASN A 97 -25.32 10.50 -5.03
C ASN A 97 -25.79 9.99 -6.40
N GLY A 98 -25.85 8.67 -6.58
CA GLY A 98 -26.30 8.06 -7.83
C GLY A 98 -25.38 8.22 -9.03
N ILE A 99 -24.16 8.74 -8.85
CA ILE A 99 -23.21 9.04 -9.92
C ILE A 99 -22.02 8.08 -9.83
N PHE A 100 -21.67 7.47 -10.95
CA PHE A 100 -20.48 6.62 -11.03
C PHE A 100 -19.21 7.45 -10.81
N CYS A 101 -18.37 7.00 -9.88
CA CYS A 101 -17.09 7.61 -9.61
C CYS A 101 -16.02 6.54 -9.37
N VAL A 102 -14.93 6.60 -10.13
CA VAL A 102 -13.79 5.66 -10.01
C VAL A 102 -13.20 5.69 -8.60
N LYS A 103 -13.19 6.86 -7.95
CA LYS A 103 -12.74 7.03 -6.56
C LYS A 103 -13.52 6.13 -5.58
N ASP A 104 -14.83 6.03 -5.76
CA ASP A 104 -15.69 5.29 -4.85
C ASP A 104 -15.57 3.78 -5.06
N VAL A 105 -15.46 3.35 -6.33
CA VAL A 105 -15.14 1.95 -6.65
C VAL A 105 -13.78 1.56 -6.09
N ARG A 106 -12.76 2.41 -6.28
CA ARG A 106 -11.42 2.15 -5.75
C ARG A 106 -11.44 2.04 -4.23
N LYS A 107 -12.13 2.94 -3.54
CA LYS A 107 -12.29 2.90 -2.09
C LYS A 107 -12.96 1.60 -1.62
N LEU A 108 -14.03 1.17 -2.29
CA LEU A 108 -14.70 -0.09 -1.98
C LEU A 108 -13.74 -1.29 -2.12
N LEU A 109 -12.98 -1.33 -3.22
CA LEU A 109 -11.98 -2.38 -3.44
C LEU A 109 -10.90 -2.34 -2.37
N ASP A 110 -10.35 -1.16 -2.07
CA ASP A 110 -9.34 -1.00 -1.03
C ASP A 110 -9.87 -1.45 0.33
N ASP A 111 -11.11 -1.07 0.69
CA ASP A 111 -11.77 -1.47 1.93
C ASP A 111 -12.05 -2.98 2.02
N SER A 112 -12.22 -3.66 0.87
CA SER A 112 -12.56 -5.09 0.80
C SER A 112 -11.34 -6.00 0.71
N PHE A 113 -10.27 -5.54 0.04
CA PHE A 113 -9.12 -6.37 -0.32
C PHE A 113 -7.83 -5.98 0.40
N LEU A 114 -7.68 -4.73 0.83
CA LEU A 114 -6.46 -4.30 1.51
C LEU A 114 -6.63 -4.44 3.03
N PRO A 115 -5.70 -5.12 3.72
CA PRO A 115 -5.65 -5.10 5.17
C PRO A 115 -5.55 -3.66 5.67
N LYS A 116 -6.51 -3.24 6.49
CA LYS A 116 -6.44 -1.96 7.19
C LYS A 116 -5.49 -2.13 8.37
N ASP A 117 -4.24 -1.74 8.20
CA ASP A 117 -3.35 -1.58 9.34
C ASP A 117 -3.82 -0.36 10.15
N ALA A 118 -3.82 -0.48 11.48
CA ALA A 118 -4.17 0.63 12.38
C ALA A 118 -3.19 1.80 12.25
N ASN A 119 -1.96 1.53 11.78
CA ASN A 119 -0.92 2.54 11.66
C ASN A 119 -0.70 2.94 10.20
N ALA A 120 -1.02 4.20 9.88
CA ALA A 120 -0.67 4.78 8.59
C ALA A 120 0.85 4.76 8.39
N THR A 121 1.29 4.38 7.18
CA THR A 121 2.71 4.47 6.81
C THR A 121 3.13 5.94 6.79
N LYS A 122 4.09 6.31 7.64
CA LYS A 122 4.62 7.67 7.72
C LYS A 122 5.80 7.82 6.77
N TRP A 123 5.63 8.66 5.75
CA TRP A 123 6.71 9.03 4.84
C TRP A 123 7.45 10.27 5.31
N ILE A 124 8.78 10.25 5.18
CA ILE A 124 9.63 11.42 5.44
C ILE A 124 9.79 12.19 4.14
N LYS A 125 9.25 13.42 4.10
CA LYS A 125 9.24 14.25 2.89
C LYS A 125 10.64 14.67 2.44
N SER A 126 11.57 14.80 3.38
CA SER A 126 12.94 15.26 3.15
C SER A 126 13.87 14.17 2.57
N ILE A 127 13.38 12.96 2.24
CA ILE A 127 14.23 11.91 1.66
C ILE A 127 13.61 11.35 0.37
N PRO A 128 14.41 10.74 -0.53
CA PRO A 128 13.89 10.14 -1.75
C PRO A 128 12.85 9.04 -1.46
N ILE A 129 11.84 8.95 -2.33
CA ILE A 129 10.80 7.91 -2.22
C ILE A 129 11.38 6.49 -2.16
N LYS A 130 12.50 6.23 -2.85
CA LYS A 130 13.22 4.95 -2.80
C LYS A 130 13.66 4.57 -1.38
N ILE A 131 14.14 5.54 -0.61
CA ILE A 131 14.64 5.34 0.76
C ILE A 131 13.47 5.14 1.72
N ASN A 132 12.42 5.92 1.52
CA ASN A 132 11.13 5.73 2.17
C ASN A 132 10.62 4.29 1.95
N VAL A 133 10.47 3.84 0.70
CA VAL A 133 10.01 2.47 0.37
C VAL A 133 10.90 1.40 1.00
N PHE A 134 12.22 1.64 1.04
CA PHE A 134 13.14 0.74 1.74
C PHE A 134 12.83 0.68 3.25
N ALA A 135 12.66 1.82 3.93
CA ALA A 135 12.30 1.85 5.35
C ALA A 135 10.92 1.23 5.63
N TRP A 136 9.96 1.36 4.70
CA TRP A 136 8.68 0.65 4.79
C TRP A 136 8.87 -0.87 4.71
N LYS A 137 9.76 -1.38 3.85
CA LYS A 137 10.12 -2.81 3.85
C LYS A 137 10.82 -3.25 5.12
N VAL A 138 11.62 -2.39 5.75
CA VAL A 138 12.19 -2.64 7.09
C VAL A 138 11.07 -2.78 8.11
N TYR A 139 10.12 -1.84 8.16
CA TYR A 139 8.99 -1.91 9.07
C TYR A 139 8.18 -3.22 8.95
N LEU A 140 8.00 -3.72 7.72
CA LEU A 140 7.25 -4.96 7.46
C LEU A 140 8.08 -6.25 7.61
N ASP A 141 9.37 -6.18 7.97
CA ASP A 141 10.31 -7.32 7.94
C ASP A 141 10.31 -8.05 6.57
N ARG A 142 10.38 -7.28 5.48
CA ARG A 142 10.32 -7.80 4.09
C ARG A 142 11.61 -7.59 3.30
N LEU A 143 12.72 -7.30 3.97
CA LEU A 143 14.04 -7.32 3.32
C LEU A 143 14.54 -8.76 3.15
N PRO A 144 15.27 -9.08 2.06
CA PRO A 144 15.82 -10.41 1.82
C PRO A 144 17.07 -10.69 2.68
N THR A 145 16.88 -10.67 4.01
CA THR A 145 17.84 -11.21 4.99
C THR A 145 17.89 -12.74 4.88
N ARG A 146 18.97 -13.40 5.30
CA ARG A 146 19.06 -14.87 5.23
C ARG A 146 17.89 -15.57 5.91
N LEU A 147 17.45 -15.08 7.08
CA LEU A 147 16.28 -15.67 7.75
C LEU A 147 14.98 -15.47 6.95
N ASN A 148 14.76 -14.33 6.32
CA ASN A 148 13.59 -14.12 5.46
C ASN A 148 13.64 -14.92 4.16
N LEU A 149 14.84 -15.14 3.60
CA LEU A 149 15.03 -15.99 2.42
C LEU A 149 14.66 -17.45 2.72
N ILE A 150 15.13 -18.00 3.85
CA ILE A 150 14.75 -19.37 4.27
C ILE A 150 13.24 -19.48 4.49
N ARG A 151 12.62 -18.48 5.14
CA ARG A 151 11.16 -18.45 5.33
C ARG A 151 10.38 -18.47 4.00
N GLN A 152 11.00 -18.01 2.91
CA GLN A 152 10.45 -18.05 1.55
C GLN A 152 10.84 -19.31 0.77
N GLY A 153 11.51 -20.29 1.41
CA GLY A 153 11.95 -21.53 0.77
C GLY A 153 13.23 -21.40 -0.06
N ILE A 154 13.91 -20.25 0.00
CA ILE A 154 15.18 -20.03 -0.71
C ILE A 154 16.33 -20.54 0.15
N GLN A 155 17.08 -21.50 -0.39
CA GLN A 155 18.26 -22.06 0.29
C GLN A 155 19.39 -21.03 0.34
N VAL A 156 20.00 -20.86 1.51
CA VAL A 156 21.18 -20.00 1.72
C VAL A 156 22.30 -20.82 2.36
N PRO A 157 23.59 -20.61 1.98
CA PRO A 157 24.69 -21.45 2.46
C PRO A 157 24.94 -21.37 3.97
N SER A 158 24.54 -20.27 4.60
CA SER A 158 24.71 -20.03 6.03
C SER A 158 23.65 -19.03 6.48
N LEU A 159 23.26 -19.11 7.75
CA LEU A 159 22.38 -18.13 8.39
C LEU A 159 23.15 -16.99 9.06
N SER A 160 24.48 -17.08 9.19
CA SER A 160 25.28 -16.08 9.90
C SER A 160 25.21 -14.70 9.22
N CYS A 161 25.29 -13.62 10.01
CA CYS A 161 25.35 -12.26 9.51
C CYS A 161 26.61 -12.06 8.64
N PRO A 162 26.46 -11.64 7.37
CA PRO A 162 27.63 -11.41 6.49
C PRO A 162 28.58 -10.32 7.01
N ILE A 163 28.09 -9.40 7.85
CA ILE A 163 28.87 -8.27 8.36
C ILE A 163 29.75 -8.68 9.54
N CYS A 164 29.20 -9.35 10.55
CA CYS A 164 29.90 -9.66 11.79
C CYS A 164 30.25 -11.14 11.96
N ASN A 165 29.55 -12.05 11.27
CA ASN A 165 29.69 -13.50 11.37
C ASN A 165 29.48 -14.09 12.78
N VAL A 166 28.81 -13.37 13.69
CA VAL A 166 28.60 -13.79 15.10
C VAL A 166 27.19 -14.32 15.37
N ALA A 167 26.16 -13.70 14.79
CA ALA A 167 24.76 -14.07 15.02
C ALA A 167 24.04 -14.33 13.69
N HIS A 168 22.81 -14.86 13.75
CA HIS A 168 21.98 -15.05 12.57
C HIS A 168 21.57 -13.72 11.93
N GLU A 169 21.47 -13.69 10.60
CA GLU A 169 21.01 -12.52 9.85
C GLU A 169 19.48 -12.48 9.78
N ASP A 170 18.86 -11.87 10.80
CA ASP A 170 17.54 -11.24 10.68
C ASP A 170 17.68 -9.72 10.51
N LEU A 171 16.53 -9.06 10.33
CA LEU A 171 16.45 -7.62 10.17
C LEU A 171 16.90 -6.86 11.43
N SER A 172 16.47 -7.33 12.60
CA SER A 172 16.78 -6.75 13.91
C SER A 172 18.29 -6.72 14.15
N HIS A 173 18.96 -7.84 13.91
CA HIS A 173 20.39 -7.95 13.97
C HIS A 173 21.06 -7.07 12.92
N LEU A 174 20.71 -7.23 11.65
CA LEU A 174 21.38 -6.54 10.54
C LEU A 174 21.35 -5.00 10.69
N LEU A 175 20.24 -4.43 11.15
CA LEU A 175 20.02 -2.98 11.17
C LEU A 175 20.10 -2.33 12.55
N PHE A 176 20.10 -3.10 13.64
CA PHE A 176 20.07 -2.54 14.99
C PHE A 176 21.18 -3.10 15.90
N SER A 177 21.27 -4.43 16.08
CA SER A 177 22.16 -5.03 17.10
C SER A 177 23.49 -5.58 16.57
N CYS A 178 23.70 -5.65 15.26
CA CYS A 178 25.00 -5.95 14.68
C CYS A 178 26.03 -4.92 15.14
N SER A 179 27.25 -5.36 15.48
CA SER A 179 28.31 -4.49 15.99
C SER A 179 28.58 -3.28 15.10
N MET A 180 28.52 -3.46 13.78
CA MET A 180 28.61 -2.37 12.80
C MET A 180 27.41 -1.43 12.85
N ALA A 181 26.19 -1.98 12.86
CA ALA A 181 24.96 -1.20 12.90
C ALA A 181 24.88 -0.35 14.17
N SER A 182 25.11 -0.96 15.33
CA SER A 182 25.18 -0.25 16.61
C SER A 182 26.29 0.80 16.64
N GLY A 183 27.43 0.52 16.00
CA GLY A 183 28.54 1.46 15.84
C GLY A 183 28.13 2.73 15.08
N PHE A 184 27.48 2.60 13.92
CA PHE A 184 27.03 3.75 13.14
C PHE A 184 25.89 4.50 13.80
N VAL A 185 24.92 3.81 14.43
CA VAL A 185 23.86 4.46 15.20
C VAL A 185 24.45 5.30 16.33
N ARG A 186 25.48 4.79 17.02
CA ARG A 186 26.19 5.55 18.07
C ARG A 186 26.90 6.79 17.51
N LEU A 187 27.52 6.69 16.34
CA LEU A 187 28.12 7.85 15.66
C LEU A 187 27.05 8.90 15.29
N VAL A 188 25.91 8.48 14.76
CA VAL A 188 24.78 9.36 14.47
C VAL A 188 24.26 10.03 15.74
N CYS A 189 24.03 9.28 16.83
CA CYS A 189 23.60 9.87 18.10
C CYS A 189 24.60 10.90 18.62
N ARG A 190 25.91 10.60 18.57
CA ARG A 190 26.97 11.53 18.98
C ARG A 190 26.97 12.80 18.13
N TRP A 191 26.86 12.65 16.80
CA TRP A 191 26.79 13.79 15.87
C TRP A 191 25.58 14.68 16.14
N TRP A 192 24.45 14.10 16.52
CA TRP A 192 23.23 14.84 16.85
C TRP A 192 23.14 15.33 18.31
N GLY A 193 24.19 15.10 19.12
CA GLY A 193 24.20 15.47 20.55
C GLY A 193 23.20 14.69 21.40
N LEU A 194 22.85 13.47 21.00
CA LEU A 194 21.87 12.61 21.68
C LEU A 194 22.56 11.53 22.50
N GLY A 195 21.95 11.19 23.64
CA GLY A 195 22.33 10.01 24.41
C GLY A 195 22.13 8.73 23.59
N TRP A 196 23.18 7.92 23.48
CA TRP A 196 23.09 6.61 22.84
C TRP A 196 22.45 5.59 23.79
N MET A 197 21.58 4.75 23.24
CA MET A 197 21.11 3.54 23.90
C MET A 197 21.10 2.38 22.90
N PRO A 198 21.36 1.14 23.36
CA PRO A 198 21.22 -0.04 22.52
C PRO A 198 19.79 -0.17 21.99
N LEU A 199 19.65 -0.29 20.67
CA LEU A 199 18.38 -0.59 20.02
C LEU A 199 18.45 -2.03 19.52
N GLY A 200 17.50 -2.88 19.91
CA GLY A 200 17.45 -4.29 19.50
C GLY A 200 16.49 -4.55 18.35
N SER A 201 15.51 -3.66 18.15
CA SER A 201 14.43 -3.85 17.20
C SER A 201 13.89 -2.52 16.64
N TYR A 202 13.04 -2.62 15.62
CA TYR A 202 12.29 -1.47 15.12
C TYR A 202 11.37 -0.85 16.20
N SER A 203 10.78 -1.68 17.07
CA SER A 203 9.93 -1.22 18.18
C SER A 203 10.71 -0.39 19.19
N ASP A 204 11.90 -0.85 19.59
CA ASP A 204 12.78 -0.11 20.50
C ASP A 204 13.15 1.25 19.91
N ARG A 205 13.44 1.27 18.61
CA ARG A 205 13.72 2.51 17.88
C ARG A 205 12.52 3.45 17.89
N LEU A 206 11.29 2.97 17.70
CA LEU A 206 10.10 3.82 17.81
C LEU A 206 9.94 4.40 19.22
N SER A 207 10.14 3.57 20.25
CA SER A 207 10.05 4.00 21.65
C SER A 207 11.10 5.05 22.00
N TRP A 208 12.35 4.86 21.57
CA TRP A 208 13.41 5.83 21.72
C TRP A 208 13.13 7.13 20.95
N PHE A 209 12.68 7.03 19.70
CA PHE A 209 12.25 8.22 18.95
C PHE A 209 11.11 8.95 19.66
N LYS A 210 10.22 8.29 20.39
CA LYS A 210 9.20 9.00 21.19
C LYS A 210 9.82 9.74 22.39
N SER A 211 10.83 9.17 23.05
CA SER A 211 11.43 9.73 24.27
C SER A 211 12.39 10.90 24.03
N ILE A 212 12.99 11.02 22.83
CA ILE A 212 13.92 12.13 22.54
C ILE A 212 13.20 13.48 22.53
N LYS A 213 13.78 14.43 23.29
CA LYS A 213 13.36 15.84 23.36
C LYS A 213 13.93 16.61 22.17
N LEU A 214 13.34 16.40 21.00
CA LEU A 214 13.61 17.17 19.78
C LEU A 214 12.31 17.74 19.24
N GLY A 215 12.38 18.95 18.67
CA GLY A 215 11.28 19.54 17.90
C GLY A 215 10.88 18.66 16.71
N SER A 216 9.65 18.78 16.24
CA SER A 216 9.10 17.95 15.15
C SER A 216 9.96 17.95 13.88
N ASN A 217 10.48 19.12 13.49
CA ASN A 217 11.31 19.30 12.30
C ASN A 217 12.66 18.57 12.39
N PRO A 218 13.56 18.88 13.36
CA PRO A 218 14.84 18.17 13.48
C PRO A 218 14.65 16.68 13.76
N LYS A 219 13.55 16.30 14.43
CA LYS A 219 13.18 14.89 14.65
C LYS A 219 12.83 14.17 13.34
N GLY A 220 12.16 14.84 12.41
CA GLY A 220 11.89 14.33 11.06
C GLY A 220 13.17 14.18 10.23
N LEU A 221 14.09 15.14 10.33
CA LEU A 221 15.41 15.07 9.69
C LEU A 221 16.24 13.91 10.25
N LEU A 222 16.31 13.77 11.58
CA LEU A 222 16.98 12.66 12.25
C LEU A 222 16.39 11.32 11.82
N GLU A 223 15.07 11.22 11.73
CA GLU A 223 14.38 10.03 11.23
C GLU A 223 14.82 9.70 9.80
N GLY A 224 14.97 10.71 8.93
CA GLY A 224 15.56 10.58 7.60
C GLY A 224 17.01 10.07 7.64
N VAL A 225 17.86 10.62 8.51
CA VAL A 225 19.26 10.16 8.70
C VAL A 225 19.31 8.68 9.07
N PHE A 226 18.45 8.22 9.99
CA PHE A 226 18.37 6.80 10.33
C PHE A 226 18.04 5.91 9.13
N TYR A 227 17.16 6.37 8.23
CA TYR A 227 16.85 5.60 7.03
C TYR A 227 18.04 5.58 6.05
N VAL A 228 18.81 6.66 5.95
CA VAL A 228 20.07 6.70 5.20
C VAL A 228 21.10 5.73 5.80
N THR A 229 21.21 5.67 7.12
CA THR A 229 22.07 4.72 7.83
C THR A 229 21.69 3.28 7.52
N TRP A 230 20.41 2.91 7.61
CA TRP A 230 19.94 1.57 7.25
C TRP A 230 20.18 1.23 5.79
N TRP A 231 19.95 2.20 4.88
CA TRP A 231 20.24 2.03 3.46
C TRP A 231 21.72 1.77 3.21
N SER A 232 22.60 2.48 3.90
CA SER A 232 24.06 2.33 3.78
C SER A 232 24.53 0.98 4.31
N LEU A 233 24.02 0.53 5.46
CA LEU A 233 24.26 -0.81 6.02
C LEU A 233 23.81 -1.91 5.05
N TRP A 234 22.62 -1.76 4.47
CA TRP A 234 22.07 -2.71 3.50
C TRP A 234 22.92 -2.80 2.24
N ASN A 235 23.36 -1.66 1.70
CA ASN A 235 24.25 -1.64 0.53
C ASN A 235 25.61 -2.24 0.84
N PHE A 236 26.19 -1.93 2.00
CA PHE A 236 27.46 -2.52 2.44
C PHE A 236 27.36 -4.04 2.54
N ARG A 237 26.29 -4.55 3.16
CA ARG A 237 25.98 -5.99 3.21
C ARG A 237 25.87 -6.60 1.82
N ASN A 238 25.16 -5.95 0.90
CA ASN A 238 25.01 -6.49 -0.45
C ASN A 238 26.32 -6.48 -1.23
N GLN A 239 27.16 -5.45 -1.07
CA GLN A 239 28.50 -5.41 -1.66
C GLN A 239 29.37 -6.55 -1.11
N LEU A 240 29.32 -6.83 0.21
CA LEU A 240 30.03 -7.98 0.77
C LEU A 240 29.63 -9.33 0.18
N LEU A 241 28.36 -9.47 -0.23
CA LEU A 241 27.85 -10.74 -0.75
C LEU A 241 28.02 -10.91 -2.26
N PHE A 242 27.90 -9.82 -3.02
CA PHE A 242 27.76 -9.87 -4.47
C PHE A 242 28.87 -9.14 -5.23
N ALA A 243 29.66 -8.29 -4.57
CA ALA A 243 30.77 -7.61 -5.23
C ALA A 243 32.05 -8.45 -5.15
N GLY A 244 32.91 -8.34 -6.17
CA GLY A 244 34.21 -9.01 -6.19
C GLY A 244 35.26 -8.38 -5.28
N LYS A 245 35.00 -7.20 -4.70
CA LYS A 245 35.91 -6.47 -3.81
C LYS A 245 35.21 -6.11 -2.51
N ASN A 246 35.91 -6.32 -1.39
CA ASN A 246 35.42 -5.93 -0.08
C ASN A 246 35.21 -4.40 0.00
N PRO A 247 34.01 -3.94 0.39
CA PRO A 247 33.73 -2.53 0.57
C PRO A 247 34.49 -1.94 1.76
N ARG A 248 34.85 -0.67 1.63
CA ARG A 248 35.52 0.11 2.68
C ARG A 248 34.53 0.49 3.77
N LYS A 249 34.86 0.18 5.01
CA LYS A 249 34.02 0.48 6.19
C LYS A 249 34.17 1.92 6.67
N ASP A 250 35.35 2.48 6.51
CA ASP A 250 35.78 3.77 7.04
C ASP A 250 35.09 4.96 6.36
N VAL A 251 34.66 4.80 5.10
CA VAL A 251 33.97 5.86 4.35
C VAL A 251 32.46 5.94 4.60
N ILE A 252 31.86 4.93 5.25
CA ILE A 252 30.40 4.79 5.33
C ILE A 252 29.77 5.93 6.13
N PHE A 253 30.42 6.38 7.22
CA PHE A 253 29.85 7.45 8.04
C PHE A 253 29.84 8.78 7.28
N ASP A 254 30.92 9.10 6.58
CA ASP A 254 31.00 10.30 5.74
C ASP A 254 29.94 10.26 4.63
N ASP A 255 29.78 9.10 3.97
CA ASP A 255 28.71 8.84 3.00
C ASP A 255 27.31 9.06 3.59
N ILE A 256 27.07 8.63 4.84
CA ILE A 256 25.79 8.84 5.52
C ILE A 256 25.53 10.33 5.72
N VAL A 257 26.52 11.07 6.23
CA VAL A 257 26.42 12.51 6.50
C VAL A 257 26.19 13.29 5.20
N GLU A 258 26.96 12.99 4.15
CA GLU A 258 26.85 13.63 2.84
C GLU A 258 25.53 13.31 2.15
N ARG A 259 25.16 12.03 2.03
CA ARG A 259 23.91 11.62 1.35
C ARG A 259 22.69 12.17 2.07
N SER A 260 22.68 12.13 3.40
CA SER A 260 21.56 12.67 4.17
C SER A 260 21.43 14.18 4.00
N PHE A 261 22.53 14.93 3.93
CA PHE A 261 22.51 16.35 3.57
C PHE A 261 21.93 16.58 2.18
N ILE A 262 22.50 15.95 1.14
CA ILE A 262 22.08 16.14 -0.25
C ILE A 262 20.58 15.84 -0.40
N TRP A 263 20.10 14.78 0.24
CA TRP A 263 18.72 14.37 0.15
C TRP A 263 17.77 15.30 0.88
N CYS A 264 18.11 15.68 2.12
CA CYS A 264 17.30 16.57 2.94
C CYS A 264 17.29 17.99 2.36
N SER A 265 18.44 18.57 2.06
CA SER A 265 18.54 19.93 1.53
C SER A 265 17.80 20.09 0.20
N ALA A 266 17.89 19.12 -0.72
CA ALA A 266 17.24 19.19 -2.02
C ALA A 266 15.71 19.00 -1.99
N ARG A 267 15.13 18.55 -0.86
CA ARG A 267 13.70 18.21 -0.73
C ARG A 267 12.97 19.00 0.36
N CYS A 268 13.70 19.78 1.14
CA CYS A 268 13.11 20.69 2.11
C CYS A 268 12.75 22.01 1.42
N ASN A 269 11.64 22.63 1.84
CA ASN A 269 11.26 23.96 1.33
C ASN A 269 12.20 25.07 1.81
N ARG A 270 12.90 24.84 2.94
CA ARG A 270 13.91 25.74 3.48
C ARG A 270 15.30 25.17 3.27
N THR A 271 16.22 26.02 2.86
CA THR A 271 17.64 25.70 2.68
C THR A 271 18.38 25.82 4.00
N PHE A 272 19.30 24.90 4.25
CA PHE A 272 20.26 24.97 5.36
C PHE A 272 21.66 24.64 4.83
N SER A 273 22.70 25.21 5.44
CA SER A 273 24.09 25.07 4.95
C SER A 273 24.71 23.73 5.36
N TRP A 274 25.72 23.30 4.61
CA TRP A 274 26.53 22.13 4.98
C TRP A 274 27.17 22.28 6.36
N ASP A 275 27.68 23.47 6.69
CA ASP A 275 28.27 23.74 8.01
C ASP A 275 27.25 23.57 9.15
N SER A 276 26.03 24.08 8.96
CA SER A 276 24.96 23.91 9.95
C SER A 276 24.57 22.43 10.14
N TRP A 277 24.58 21.66 9.06
CA TRP A 277 24.33 20.22 9.08
C TRP A 277 25.43 19.45 9.81
N LEU A 278 26.69 19.80 9.57
CA LEU A 278 27.82 19.16 10.23
C LEU A 278 27.88 19.46 11.73
N GLN A 279 27.74 20.73 12.11
CA GLN A 279 28.00 21.16 13.49
C GLN A 279 26.78 21.02 14.39
N HIS A 280 25.60 21.41 13.91
CA HIS A 280 24.39 21.55 14.74
C HIS A 280 23.11 21.10 14.01
N PRO A 281 23.03 19.84 13.53
CA PRO A 281 21.88 19.37 12.74
C PRO A 281 20.56 19.40 13.53
N SER A 282 20.62 19.30 14.86
CA SER A 282 19.46 19.37 15.76
C SER A 282 18.84 20.76 15.86
N LEU A 283 19.55 21.82 15.46
CA LEU A 283 19.08 23.21 15.48
C LEU A 283 18.44 23.65 14.16
N ILE A 284 18.46 22.80 13.13
CA ILE A 284 17.90 23.14 11.82
C ILE A 284 16.38 23.26 11.91
N SER A 285 15.88 24.44 11.51
CA SER A 285 14.45 24.72 11.42
C SER A 285 13.98 24.72 9.96
N LEU A 286 13.07 23.79 9.65
CA LEU A 286 12.44 23.65 8.33
C LEU A 286 11.09 24.35 8.22
#